data_AF-A0AB39MQI5-F1
#
_entry.id   AF-A0AB39MQI5-F1
#
_cell.length_a   1.000
_cell.length_b   1.000
_cell.length_c   1.000
_cell.angle_alpha   90.00
_cell.angle_beta   90.00
_cell.angle_gamma   90.00
#
_symmetry.space_group_name_H-M   'P 1'
#
loop_
_entity.id
_entity.type
_entity.pdbx_description
1 polymer ?
#
loop_
_entity_poly.entity_id
_entity_poly.type
_entity_poly.pdbx_seq_one_letter_code
_entity_poly.pdbx_strand_id
1 'polypeptide(L)'
;MTTSPTVPAFPTQTDVLIVGAGPAGLTLAASLAQLGVDHVLIDRNAEVQPGSKAAAVQPRALEYLERIGVAERLIQVGDRGRGFRLHDRERTLLSASYDNLDTPYPYVLLVSQQTTEEHLLLRLHELGGTVHREHKFLGHSPDFPGVTATIAGPDGTLRAVSARYLVGCDGVHSGVRSAAGIGFPGDAPRQLVAIADVRLNPGVGDAIAKEDTTFFLSPDGMLLVSPLAGGQHRIVAPAPGTSKPTAADVEQLLVDRGPRTDAVRVMEVVSASTYRVQERVAERFRAGPVFLVGDAAHTHSPAGGQGMNTGIQDAGNLAWKLHAVLTGLAPAELLDTYHHERHPVAAGLVGFTSQFAKLATLRSPAGSRLRNNVLAAAASAPGFTDWITTKLSQLDLGYTQEPDSGAPRVGQRVPPGSVPSAGLRWTLAVPGDGDPRDHDVLAVRHVHRLPASLLVRPDGYLAGHSVPTTAADVLDRLPDYLPTR
;
A
#
# COMPACT_ATOMS: atom_id res chain seq x y z
N MET A 1 48.15 2.75 13.81
CA MET A 1 47.21 1.62 13.99
C MET A 1 45.82 2.15 13.66
N THR A 2 45.40 1.95 12.41
CA THR A 2 44.04 2.27 11.95
C THR A 2 43.11 1.21 12.53
N THR A 3 42.30 1.61 13.50
CA THR A 3 41.19 0.78 14.00
C THR A 3 40.23 0.54 12.83
N SER A 4 40.20 -0.68 12.30
CA SER A 4 39.16 -1.10 11.38
C SER A 4 37.80 -0.81 12.03
N PRO A 5 36.84 -0.20 11.31
CA PRO A 5 35.50 0.00 11.86
C PRO A 5 34.92 -1.37 12.22
N THR A 6 34.62 -1.56 13.50
CA THR A 6 33.88 -2.71 14.00
C THR A 6 32.53 -2.71 13.33
N VAL A 7 32.30 -3.64 12.40
CA VAL A 7 30.96 -3.91 11.87
C VAL A 7 30.09 -4.29 13.07
N PRO A 8 29.00 -3.56 13.36
CA PRO A 8 28.15 -3.91 14.49
C PRO A 8 27.65 -5.35 14.31
N ALA A 9 27.77 -6.14 15.37
CA ALA A 9 27.35 -7.53 15.36
C ALA A 9 25.84 -7.61 15.05
N PHE A 10 25.44 -8.59 14.24
CA PHE A 10 24.03 -8.82 13.94
C PHE A 10 23.25 -9.13 15.25
N PRO A 11 22.09 -8.50 15.50
CA PRO A 11 21.35 -8.67 16.75
C PRO A 11 20.92 -10.12 17.00
N THR A 12 20.97 -10.54 18.26
CA THR A 12 20.51 -11.88 18.71
C THR A 12 19.14 -11.86 19.36
N GLN A 13 18.63 -10.68 19.72
CA GLN A 13 17.28 -10.50 20.24
C GLN A 13 16.67 -9.20 19.69
N THR A 14 15.34 -9.15 19.60
CA THR A 14 14.59 -7.91 19.38
C THR A 14 13.15 -8.02 19.86
N ASP A 15 12.41 -6.92 20.00
CA ASP A 15 10.95 -7.03 20.18
C ASP A 15 10.24 -7.44 18.87
N VAL A 16 10.62 -6.86 17.73
CA VAL A 16 9.98 -7.14 16.42
C VAL A 16 11.00 -7.47 15.34
N LEU A 17 10.97 -8.71 14.84
CA LEU A 17 11.74 -9.11 13.64
C LEU A 17 10.88 -8.97 12.38
N ILE A 18 11.30 -8.13 11.45
CA ILE A 18 10.63 -7.89 10.16
C ILE A 18 11.44 -8.56 9.05
N VAL A 19 10.78 -9.42 8.27
CA VAL A 19 11.40 -10.15 7.16
C VAL A 19 10.90 -9.57 5.83
N GLY A 20 11.78 -8.92 5.08
CA GLY A 20 11.49 -8.31 3.78
C GLY A 20 11.39 -6.79 3.87
N ALA A 21 12.30 -6.09 3.18
CA ALA A 21 12.41 -4.64 3.10
C ALA A 21 11.84 -4.09 1.78
N GLY A 22 10.68 -4.59 1.36
CA GLY A 22 9.82 -3.92 0.37
C GLY A 22 9.01 -2.78 1.01
N PRO A 23 8.04 -2.17 0.29
CA PRO A 23 7.35 -0.98 0.76
C PRO A 23 6.61 -1.20 2.09
N ALA A 24 5.97 -2.36 2.25
CA ALA A 24 5.28 -2.72 3.49
C ALA A 24 6.24 -2.86 4.68
N GLY A 25 7.35 -3.58 4.51
CA GLY A 25 8.34 -3.80 5.57
C GLY A 25 9.09 -2.53 5.96
N LEU A 26 9.47 -1.70 4.98
CA LEU A 26 10.09 -0.40 5.23
C LEU A 26 9.11 0.58 5.90
N THR A 27 7.83 0.58 5.51
CA THR A 27 6.79 1.37 6.18
C THR A 27 6.62 0.92 7.63
N LEU A 28 6.59 -0.38 7.89
CA LEU A 28 6.48 -0.92 9.25
C LEU A 28 7.70 -0.53 10.08
N ALA A 29 8.91 -0.75 9.57
CA ALA A 29 10.15 -0.40 10.27
C ALA A 29 10.23 1.10 10.56
N ALA A 30 9.93 1.97 9.59
CA ALA A 30 9.92 3.41 9.80
C ALA A 30 8.86 3.83 10.84
N SER A 31 7.68 3.18 10.83
CA SER A 31 6.64 3.45 11.83
C SER A 31 7.08 3.02 13.23
N LEU A 32 7.68 1.83 13.38
CA LEU A 32 8.19 1.33 14.65
C LEU A 32 9.38 2.16 15.17
N ALA A 33 10.30 2.58 14.29
CA ALA A 33 11.40 3.47 14.62
C ALA A 33 10.87 4.82 15.16
N GLN A 34 9.87 5.41 14.50
CA GLN A 34 9.24 6.66 14.94
C GLN A 34 8.49 6.51 16.28
N LEU A 35 8.00 5.30 16.57
CA LEU A 35 7.35 4.94 17.84
C LEU A 35 8.34 4.49 18.93
N GLY A 36 9.64 4.43 18.63
CA GLY A 36 10.67 3.98 19.58
C GLY A 36 10.59 2.48 19.93
N VAL A 37 9.99 1.65 19.06
CA VAL A 37 9.93 0.19 19.25
C VAL A 37 11.21 -0.47 18.73
N ASP A 38 11.82 -1.31 19.56
CA ASP A 38 12.97 -2.12 19.17
C ASP A 38 12.60 -3.10 18.05
N HIS A 39 13.33 -3.04 16.95
CA HIS A 39 13.06 -3.87 15.79
C HIS A 39 14.32 -4.16 14.97
N VAL A 40 14.28 -5.29 14.28
CA VAL A 40 15.30 -5.69 13.30
C VAL A 40 14.60 -5.91 11.96
N LEU A 41 15.05 -5.19 10.92
CA LEU A 41 14.60 -5.39 9.55
C LEU A 41 15.67 -6.11 8.74
N ILE A 42 15.33 -7.28 8.20
CA ILE A 42 16.19 -8.05 7.31
C ILE A 42 15.65 -8.09 5.89
N ASP A 43 16.53 -8.17 4.90
CA ASP A 43 16.16 -8.47 3.53
C ASP A 43 17.21 -9.38 2.87
N ARG A 44 16.75 -10.30 2.03
CA ARG A 44 17.64 -11.25 1.34
C ARG A 44 18.41 -10.63 0.17
N ASN A 45 17.93 -9.52 -0.37
CA ASN A 45 18.54 -8.83 -1.50
C ASN A 45 19.64 -7.89 -0.98
N ALA A 46 20.69 -7.70 -1.79
CA ALA A 46 21.78 -6.78 -1.47
C ALA A 46 21.34 -5.31 -1.51
N GLU A 47 20.40 -4.98 -2.39
CA GLU A 47 19.94 -3.61 -2.63
C GLU A 47 18.44 -3.58 -2.98
N VAL A 48 17.88 -2.36 -2.99
CA VAL A 48 16.54 -2.08 -3.53
C VAL A 48 16.51 -2.60 -4.97
N GLN A 49 15.52 -3.44 -5.28
CA GLN A 49 15.50 -4.11 -6.58
C GLN A 49 15.10 -3.14 -7.69
N PRO A 50 15.87 -3.05 -8.79
CA PRO A 50 15.49 -2.25 -9.93
C PRO A 50 14.32 -2.90 -10.68
N GLY A 51 13.43 -2.07 -11.21
CA GLY A 51 12.22 -2.51 -11.89
C GLY A 51 11.04 -2.60 -10.92
N SER A 52 9.97 -1.89 -11.25
CA SER A 52 8.90 -1.59 -10.30
C SER A 52 7.62 -2.33 -10.69
N LYS A 53 6.99 -3.01 -9.72
CA LYS A 53 5.67 -3.65 -9.92
C LYS A 53 4.52 -2.67 -9.71
N ALA A 54 4.72 -1.63 -8.90
CA ALA A 54 3.74 -0.57 -8.64
C ALA A 54 4.24 0.81 -9.10
N ALA A 55 3.40 1.59 -9.79
CA ALA A 55 3.75 2.89 -10.38
C ALA A 55 3.04 4.08 -9.72
N ALA A 56 2.27 3.84 -8.66
CA ALA A 56 1.36 4.83 -8.13
C ALA A 56 1.18 4.68 -6.62
N VAL A 57 1.20 5.82 -5.93
CA VAL A 57 0.79 5.96 -4.54
C VAL A 57 -0.59 6.64 -4.51
N GLN A 58 -1.58 5.94 -3.95
CA GLN A 58 -2.96 6.41 -3.85
C GLN A 58 -3.14 7.41 -2.69
N PRO A 59 -4.16 8.28 -2.74
CA PRO A 59 -4.43 9.25 -1.69
C PRO A 59 -4.39 8.69 -0.27
N ARG A 60 -5.06 7.55 -0.01
CA ARG A 60 -5.06 6.96 1.34
C ARG A 60 -3.67 6.57 1.83
N ALA A 61 -2.81 6.07 0.93
CA ALA A 61 -1.44 5.74 1.29
C ALA A 61 -0.61 7.01 1.55
N LEU A 62 -0.80 8.09 0.77
CA LEU A 62 -0.14 9.38 1.03
C LEU A 62 -0.49 9.93 2.42
N GLU A 63 -1.74 9.81 2.86
CA GLU A 63 -2.15 10.24 4.22
C GLU A 63 -1.44 9.47 5.32
N TYR A 64 -1.15 8.18 5.11
CA TYR A 64 -0.36 7.43 6.07
C TYR A 64 1.12 7.80 5.97
N LEU A 65 1.66 7.95 4.76
CA LEU A 65 3.05 8.35 4.53
C LEU A 65 3.34 9.75 5.10
N GLU A 66 2.36 10.65 5.16
CA GLU A 66 2.45 11.95 5.84
C GLU A 66 2.73 11.77 7.33
N ARG A 67 2.03 10.85 8.00
CA ARG A 67 2.19 10.56 9.44
C ARG A 67 3.60 10.11 9.81
N ILE A 68 4.29 9.46 8.87
CA ILE A 68 5.67 9.01 9.03
C ILE A 68 6.69 9.90 8.31
N GLY A 69 6.29 11.07 7.80
CA GLY A 69 7.19 12.08 7.23
C GLY A 69 7.71 11.78 5.81
N VAL A 70 7.04 10.92 5.04
CA VAL A 70 7.49 10.45 3.71
C VAL A 70 6.68 11.07 2.55
N ALA A 71 5.48 11.58 2.79
CA ALA A 71 4.63 12.09 1.70
C ALA A 71 5.26 13.25 0.93
N GLU A 72 5.75 14.29 1.60
CA GLU A 72 6.25 15.52 0.94
C GLU A 72 7.41 15.27 -0.01
N ARG A 73 8.40 14.47 0.41
CA ARG A 73 9.56 14.11 -0.42
C ARG A 73 9.16 13.30 -1.65
N LEU A 74 8.16 12.42 -1.54
CA LEU A 74 7.63 11.70 -2.70
C LEU A 74 6.88 12.64 -3.64
N ILE A 75 6.09 13.58 -3.10
CA ILE A 75 5.37 14.57 -3.88
C ILE A 75 6.32 15.49 -4.66
N GLN A 76 7.53 15.73 -4.15
CA GLN A 76 8.55 16.53 -4.85
C GLN A 76 9.19 15.81 -6.05
N VAL A 77 9.20 14.48 -6.06
CA VAL A 77 9.86 13.67 -7.11
C VAL A 77 8.90 12.91 -8.02
N GLY A 78 7.62 12.80 -7.63
CA GLY A 78 6.57 12.15 -8.40
C GLY A 78 5.65 13.15 -9.09
N ASP A 79 4.99 12.71 -10.17
CA ASP A 79 4.01 13.52 -10.89
C ASP A 79 2.62 13.34 -10.29
N ARG A 80 1.80 14.40 -10.31
CA ARG A 80 0.42 14.33 -9.80
C ARG A 80 -0.54 13.99 -10.94
N GLY A 81 -1.07 12.77 -10.91
CA GLY A 81 -2.15 12.37 -11.80
C GLY A 81 -3.52 12.78 -11.26
N ARG A 82 -4.37 13.31 -12.14
CA ARG A 82 -5.68 13.86 -11.77
C ARG A 82 -6.78 12.81 -11.72
N GLY A 83 -6.48 11.58 -12.09
CA GLY A 83 -7.35 10.43 -11.95
C GLY A 83 -7.02 9.37 -12.99
N PHE A 84 -8.05 8.82 -13.64
CA PHE A 84 -7.86 7.79 -14.66
C PHE A 84 -8.90 7.89 -15.77
N ARG A 85 -8.54 7.32 -16.92
CA ARG A 85 -9.41 7.27 -18.10
C ARG A 85 -9.49 5.86 -18.64
N LEU A 86 -10.67 5.48 -19.10
CA LEU A 86 -10.93 4.20 -19.76
C LEU A 86 -11.40 4.46 -21.17
N HIS A 87 -10.74 3.85 -22.14
CA HIS A 87 -10.96 4.05 -23.56
C HIS A 87 -11.26 2.73 -24.29
N ASP A 88 -12.00 2.86 -25.38
CA ASP A 88 -12.05 1.91 -26.49
C ASP A 88 -11.48 2.62 -27.71
N ARG A 89 -10.20 2.38 -28.01
CA ARG A 89 -9.42 3.16 -28.98
C ARG A 89 -9.53 4.67 -28.69
N GLU A 90 -10.04 5.48 -29.60
CA GLU A 90 -10.20 6.93 -29.43
C GLU A 90 -11.43 7.30 -28.58
N ARG A 91 -12.40 6.39 -28.43
CA ARG A 91 -13.63 6.64 -27.69
C ARG A 91 -13.36 6.57 -26.19
N THR A 92 -13.64 7.66 -25.47
CA THR A 92 -13.64 7.67 -24.00
C THR A 92 -14.89 6.96 -23.49
N LEU A 93 -14.71 5.94 -22.64
CA LEU A 93 -15.79 5.20 -21.99
C LEU A 93 -16.05 5.73 -20.57
N LEU A 94 -14.99 6.12 -19.87
CA LEU A 94 -15.04 6.64 -18.50
C LEU A 94 -13.91 7.65 -18.33
N SER A 95 -14.21 8.79 -17.71
CA SER A 95 -13.22 9.69 -17.16
C SER A 95 -13.57 9.92 -15.69
N ALA A 96 -12.59 9.66 -14.83
CA ALA A 96 -12.76 9.72 -13.40
C ALA A 96 -11.71 10.70 -12.85
N SER A 97 -12.16 11.78 -12.21
CA SER A 97 -11.32 12.81 -11.63
C SER A 97 -11.24 12.66 -10.11
N TYR A 98 -10.07 12.95 -9.55
CA TYR A 98 -9.82 12.96 -8.12
C TYR A 98 -10.04 14.34 -7.48
N ASP A 99 -10.35 15.38 -8.27
CA ASP A 99 -10.44 16.78 -7.81
C ASP A 99 -11.40 16.98 -6.61
N ASN A 100 -12.43 16.14 -6.48
CA ASN A 100 -13.46 16.25 -5.44
C ASN A 100 -13.27 15.27 -4.27
N LEU A 101 -12.14 14.58 -4.18
CA LEU A 101 -11.89 13.65 -3.08
C LEU A 101 -11.68 14.41 -1.75
N ASP A 102 -12.28 13.91 -0.67
CA ASP A 102 -12.15 14.46 0.67
C ASP A 102 -10.79 14.09 1.32
N THR A 103 -9.74 14.74 0.84
CA THR A 103 -8.34 14.50 1.22
C THR A 103 -7.49 15.71 0.82
N PRO A 104 -6.40 16.01 1.56
CA PRO A 104 -5.40 16.99 1.10
C PRO A 104 -4.63 16.53 -0.15
N TYR A 105 -4.77 15.26 -0.55
CA TYR A 105 -4.09 14.68 -1.70
C TYR A 105 -5.09 14.23 -2.79
N PRO A 106 -5.84 15.15 -3.44
CA PRO A 106 -6.86 14.82 -4.45
C PRO A 106 -6.21 14.42 -5.80
N TYR A 107 -5.23 13.53 -5.77
CA TYR A 107 -4.46 13.07 -6.92
C TYR A 107 -3.83 11.71 -6.63
N VAL A 108 -3.57 10.93 -7.68
CA VAL A 108 -2.69 9.76 -7.59
C VAL A 108 -1.25 10.23 -7.82
N LEU A 109 -0.33 9.87 -6.95
CA LEU A 109 1.07 10.23 -7.13
C LEU A 109 1.76 9.17 -7.99
N LEU A 110 2.16 9.57 -9.20
CA LEU A 110 2.82 8.73 -10.20
C LEU A 110 4.32 8.69 -9.91
N VAL A 111 4.69 7.71 -9.08
CA VAL A 111 6.06 7.49 -8.62
C VAL A 111 6.35 6.01 -8.60
N SER A 112 7.57 5.64 -8.99
CA SER A 112 7.96 4.24 -9.03
C SER A 112 8.01 3.63 -7.62
N GLN A 113 7.70 2.34 -7.53
CA GLN A 113 7.93 1.57 -6.30
C GLN A 113 9.38 1.67 -5.80
N GLN A 114 10.36 1.62 -6.70
CA GLN A 114 11.77 1.75 -6.33
C GLN A 114 12.03 3.08 -5.61
N THR A 115 11.60 4.19 -6.21
CA THR A 115 11.69 5.52 -5.60
C THR A 115 10.95 5.60 -4.27
N THR A 116 9.79 4.93 -4.16
CA THR A 116 9.04 4.83 -2.90
C THR A 116 9.85 4.10 -1.82
N GLU A 117 10.46 2.96 -2.15
CA GLU A 117 11.33 2.20 -1.24
C GLU A 117 12.57 2.99 -0.84
N GLU A 118 13.20 3.71 -1.77
CA GLU A 118 14.36 4.58 -1.49
C GLU A 118 14.02 5.67 -0.48
N HIS A 119 12.89 6.38 -0.65
CA HIS A 119 12.48 7.44 0.29
C HIS A 119 12.01 6.91 1.64
N LEU A 120 11.41 5.72 1.68
CA LEU A 120 11.11 5.02 2.94
C LEU A 120 12.40 4.58 3.66
N LEU A 121 13.39 4.09 2.92
CA LEU A 121 14.70 3.72 3.48
C LEU A 121 15.44 4.94 4.02
N LEU A 122 15.43 6.06 3.30
CA LEU A 122 15.97 7.32 3.78
C LEU A 122 15.29 7.74 5.09
N ARG A 123 13.95 7.63 5.16
CA ARG A 123 13.22 7.93 6.40
C ARG A 123 13.61 7.00 7.55
N LEU A 124 13.77 5.71 7.28
CA LEU A 124 14.19 4.75 8.28
C LEU A 124 15.58 5.12 8.85
N HIS A 125 16.54 5.50 7.99
CA HIS A 125 17.87 5.96 8.41
C HIS A 125 17.81 7.25 9.24
N GLU A 126 16.98 8.23 8.85
CA GLU A 126 16.75 9.46 9.64
C GLU A 126 16.24 9.17 11.06
N LEU A 127 15.50 8.07 11.22
CA LEU A 127 14.98 7.59 12.49
C LEU A 127 15.96 6.66 13.24
N GLY A 128 17.17 6.45 12.71
CA GLY A 128 18.20 5.60 13.30
C GLY A 128 18.03 4.10 13.04
N GLY A 129 17.01 3.69 12.29
CA GLY A 129 16.83 2.30 11.86
C GLY A 129 17.70 1.98 10.64
N THR A 130 17.93 0.69 10.37
CA THR A 130 18.70 0.22 9.20
C THR A 130 18.10 -1.06 8.64
N VAL A 131 18.56 -1.47 7.45
CA VAL A 131 18.21 -2.77 6.86
C VAL A 131 19.43 -3.67 6.86
N HIS A 132 19.32 -4.85 7.47
CA HIS A 132 20.30 -5.92 7.32
C HIS A 132 20.08 -6.63 5.98
N ARG A 133 20.78 -6.16 4.94
CA ARG A 133 20.75 -6.72 3.59
C ARG A 133 21.48 -8.06 3.53
N GLU A 134 21.14 -8.87 2.53
CA GLU A 134 21.69 -10.23 2.34
C GLU A 134 21.45 -11.18 3.53
N HIS A 135 20.43 -10.90 4.34
CA HIS A 135 20.00 -11.75 5.45
C HIS A 135 18.69 -12.46 5.09
N LYS A 136 18.74 -13.78 5.01
CA LYS A 136 17.63 -14.63 4.56
C LYS A 136 17.02 -15.39 5.72
N PHE A 137 15.73 -15.18 5.95
CA PHE A 137 14.92 -16.01 6.84
C PHE A 137 14.82 -17.45 6.31
N LEU A 138 15.07 -18.43 7.16
CA LEU A 138 14.98 -19.86 6.83
C LEU A 138 13.83 -20.57 7.54
N GLY A 139 13.36 -20.04 8.68
CA GLY A 139 12.33 -20.66 9.49
C GLY A 139 12.31 -20.07 10.90
N HIS A 140 11.35 -20.50 11.70
CA HIS A 140 11.28 -20.15 13.11
C HIS A 140 10.78 -21.34 13.93
N SER A 141 11.04 -21.31 15.24
CA SER A 141 10.46 -22.21 16.22
C SER A 141 9.76 -21.39 17.31
N PRO A 142 8.69 -21.92 17.93
CA PRO A 142 8.07 -21.29 19.10
C PRO A 142 9.09 -21.12 20.24
N ASP A 143 9.07 -19.98 20.90
CA ASP A 143 9.95 -19.66 22.03
C ASP A 143 9.25 -18.66 22.94
N PHE A 144 8.47 -19.14 23.92
CA PHE A 144 7.56 -18.28 24.68
C PHE A 144 8.33 -17.23 25.52
N PRO A 145 7.95 -15.94 25.49
CA PRO A 145 6.77 -15.33 24.85
C PRO A 145 7.06 -14.74 23.45
N GLY A 146 7.33 -15.59 22.46
CA GLY A 146 7.68 -15.18 21.10
C GLY A 146 8.11 -16.34 20.20
N VAL A 147 9.11 -16.08 19.35
CA VAL A 147 9.73 -17.06 18.47
C VAL A 147 11.25 -16.89 18.45
N THR A 148 11.95 -17.97 18.14
CA THR A 148 13.34 -17.90 17.69
C THR A 148 13.37 -18.12 16.17
N ALA A 149 13.87 -17.14 15.42
CA ALA A 149 14.02 -17.19 13.97
C ALA A 149 15.44 -17.59 13.57
N THR A 150 15.57 -18.40 12.51
CA THR A 150 16.85 -18.79 11.92
C THR A 150 17.12 -17.96 10.68
N ILE A 151 18.21 -17.18 10.70
CA ILE A 151 18.63 -16.27 9.65
C ILE A 151 19.97 -16.72 9.07
N ALA A 152 20.06 -16.89 7.76
CA ALA A 152 21.34 -17.01 7.07
C ALA A 152 21.85 -15.61 6.69
N GLY A 153 23.06 -15.25 7.10
CA GLY A 153 23.69 -14.00 6.65
C GLY A 153 24.58 -14.18 5.42
N PRO A 154 25.23 -13.10 4.96
CA PRO A 154 26.00 -13.06 3.72
C PRO A 154 27.23 -13.98 3.71
N ASP A 155 27.77 -14.28 4.89
CA ASP A 155 28.89 -15.21 5.13
C ASP A 155 28.46 -16.68 5.19
N GLY A 156 27.17 -16.97 4.98
CA GLY A 156 26.60 -18.31 5.10
C GLY A 156 26.41 -18.77 6.55
N THR A 157 26.76 -17.95 7.55
CA THR A 157 26.56 -18.34 8.95
C THR A 157 25.09 -18.23 9.34
N LEU A 158 24.63 -19.24 10.07
CA LEU A 158 23.28 -19.29 10.61
C LEU A 158 23.24 -18.58 11.96
N ARG A 159 22.30 -17.67 12.11
CA ARG A 159 22.10 -16.84 13.29
C ARG A 159 20.70 -17.10 13.84
N ALA A 160 20.61 -17.29 15.15
CA ALA A 160 19.33 -17.36 15.85
C ALA A 160 18.98 -15.98 16.40
N VAL A 161 17.76 -15.52 16.17
CA VAL A 161 17.23 -14.26 16.69
C VAL A 161 15.98 -14.55 17.50
N SER A 162 16.01 -14.26 18.80
CA SER A 162 14.81 -14.30 19.64
C SER A 162 14.00 -13.03 19.40
N ALA A 163 12.71 -13.17 19.09
CA ALA A 163 11.82 -12.05 18.84
C ALA A 163 10.47 -12.26 19.51
N ARG A 164 9.91 -11.23 20.15
CA ARG A 164 8.54 -11.30 20.69
C ARG A 164 7.52 -11.44 19.56
N TYR A 165 7.77 -10.77 18.44
CA TYR A 165 6.95 -10.84 17.24
C TYR A 165 7.78 -11.01 15.97
N LEU A 166 7.27 -11.83 15.05
CA LEU A 166 7.84 -12.04 13.72
C LEU A 166 6.85 -11.53 12.67
N VAL A 167 7.28 -10.64 11.78
CA VAL A 167 6.42 -10.04 10.75
C VAL A 167 6.96 -10.36 9.36
N GLY A 168 6.19 -11.15 8.60
CA GLY A 168 6.46 -11.48 7.21
C GLY A 168 6.01 -10.37 6.27
N CYS A 169 6.97 -9.67 5.68
CA CYS A 169 6.83 -8.66 4.62
C CYS A 169 7.55 -9.12 3.34
N ASP A 170 7.79 -10.43 3.21
CA ASP A 170 8.71 -11.09 2.27
C ASP A 170 8.05 -11.53 0.96
N GLY A 171 6.93 -10.90 0.63
CA GLY A 171 6.28 -10.97 -0.69
C GLY A 171 5.50 -12.25 -0.97
N VAL A 172 5.08 -12.41 -2.22
CA VAL A 172 4.17 -13.50 -2.67
C VAL A 172 4.69 -14.90 -2.31
N HIS A 173 6.00 -15.11 -2.28
CA HIS A 173 6.65 -16.38 -1.92
C HIS A 173 7.11 -16.42 -0.46
N SER A 174 6.38 -15.75 0.43
CA SER A 174 6.70 -15.60 1.85
C SER A 174 7.13 -16.92 2.50
N GLY A 175 8.38 -16.93 2.96
CA GLY A 175 8.93 -17.99 3.81
C GLY A 175 8.32 -17.94 5.20
N VAL A 176 8.00 -16.76 5.71
CA VAL A 176 7.32 -16.60 7.01
C VAL A 176 5.93 -17.24 6.99
N ARG A 177 5.10 -16.93 5.98
CA ARG A 177 3.77 -17.53 5.81
C ARG A 177 3.85 -19.05 5.74
N SER A 178 4.78 -19.57 4.94
CA SER A 178 4.97 -21.01 4.75
C SER A 178 5.43 -21.68 6.04
N ALA A 179 6.39 -21.10 6.76
CA ALA A 179 6.88 -21.61 8.04
C ALA A 179 5.83 -21.56 9.15
N ALA A 180 4.91 -20.60 9.11
CA ALA A 180 3.79 -20.52 10.05
C ALA A 180 2.62 -21.47 9.72
N GLY A 181 2.71 -22.22 8.61
CA GLY A 181 1.63 -23.13 8.18
C GLY A 181 0.34 -22.42 7.78
N ILE A 182 0.42 -21.15 7.37
CA ILE A 182 -0.76 -20.37 6.97
C ILE A 182 -1.06 -20.63 5.48
N GLY A 183 -2.27 -21.10 5.20
CA GLY A 183 -2.74 -21.34 3.83
C GLY A 183 -2.81 -20.05 3.01
N PHE A 184 -2.61 -20.18 1.69
CA PHE A 184 -2.70 -19.07 0.74
C PHE A 184 -3.66 -19.40 -0.41
N PRO A 185 -4.96 -19.55 -0.10
CA PRO A 185 -5.99 -19.88 -1.08
C PRO A 185 -6.22 -18.74 -2.07
N GLY A 186 -6.78 -19.10 -3.22
CA GLY A 186 -7.15 -18.18 -4.28
C GLY A 186 -6.71 -18.67 -5.65
N ASP A 187 -7.08 -17.91 -6.66
CA ASP A 187 -6.82 -18.25 -8.04
C ASP A 187 -5.37 -17.91 -8.41
N ALA A 188 -4.79 -18.75 -9.26
CA ALA A 188 -3.58 -18.40 -10.00
C ALA A 188 -3.95 -18.36 -11.48
N PRO A 189 -4.62 -17.28 -11.95
CA PRO A 189 -4.98 -17.15 -13.35
C PRO A 189 -3.77 -17.48 -14.22
N ARG A 190 -3.97 -18.24 -15.30
CA ARG A 190 -2.85 -18.60 -16.20
C ARG A 190 -2.28 -17.40 -16.97
N GLN A 191 -2.84 -16.21 -16.76
CA GLN A 191 -2.49 -15.00 -17.48
C GLN A 191 -1.13 -14.45 -17.01
N LEU A 192 -0.28 -14.23 -18.00
CA LEU A 192 0.97 -13.49 -17.84
C LEU A 192 0.70 -12.01 -18.13
N VAL A 193 1.37 -11.14 -17.39
CA VAL A 193 1.32 -9.70 -17.60
C VAL A 193 2.74 -9.22 -17.88
N ALA A 194 2.88 -8.48 -18.97
CA ALA A 194 4.07 -7.73 -19.32
C ALA A 194 3.97 -6.36 -18.65
N ILE A 195 5.04 -5.96 -17.97
CA ILE A 195 5.24 -4.61 -17.45
C ILE A 195 6.53 -4.09 -18.06
N ALA A 196 6.48 -2.91 -18.66
CA ALA A 196 7.64 -2.22 -19.18
C ALA A 196 7.59 -0.73 -18.84
N ASP A 197 8.71 -0.19 -18.37
CA ASP A 197 8.93 1.25 -18.29
C ASP A 197 9.75 1.65 -19.51
N VAL A 198 9.19 2.53 -20.34
CA VAL A 198 9.76 2.91 -21.63
C VAL A 198 9.80 4.41 -21.80
N ARG A 199 10.71 4.88 -22.66
CA ARG A 199 10.64 6.23 -23.22
C ARG A 199 10.03 6.15 -24.61
N LEU A 200 8.89 6.81 -24.79
CA LEU A 200 8.25 6.94 -26.09
C LEU A 200 8.83 8.14 -26.84
N ASN A 201 8.65 8.17 -28.15
CA ASN A 201 9.02 9.34 -28.95
C ASN A 201 8.24 10.60 -28.49
N PRO A 202 8.89 11.78 -28.47
CA PRO A 202 8.31 13.00 -27.90
C PRO A 202 6.91 13.33 -28.43
N GLY A 203 6.03 13.77 -27.54
CA GLY A 203 4.65 14.18 -27.85
C GLY A 203 3.64 13.04 -28.02
N VAL A 204 4.08 11.80 -28.26
CA VAL A 204 3.17 10.65 -28.42
C VAL A 204 2.71 10.10 -27.08
N GLY A 205 3.63 9.93 -26.12
CA GLY A 205 3.29 9.46 -24.78
C GLY A 205 2.28 10.37 -24.08
N ASP A 206 2.55 11.67 -24.05
CA ASP A 206 1.67 12.69 -23.48
C ASP A 206 0.31 12.77 -24.20
N ALA A 207 0.27 12.49 -25.51
CA ALA A 207 -0.98 12.42 -26.26
C ALA A 207 -1.84 11.21 -25.87
N ILE A 208 -1.21 10.07 -25.55
CA ILE A 208 -1.87 8.82 -25.16
C ILE A 208 -2.32 8.88 -23.70
N ALA A 209 -1.45 9.33 -22.80
CA ALA A 209 -1.67 9.35 -21.37
C ALA A 209 -1.09 10.64 -20.78
N LYS A 210 -1.84 11.75 -20.92
CA LYS A 210 -1.46 13.13 -20.52
C LYS A 210 -0.87 13.21 -19.09
N GLU A 211 -1.69 13.59 -18.12
CA GLU A 211 -1.34 13.60 -16.70
C GLU A 211 -1.92 12.36 -16.00
N ASP A 212 -2.76 11.57 -16.69
CA ASP A 212 -3.56 10.51 -16.08
C ASP A 212 -3.13 9.12 -16.54
N THR A 213 -3.26 8.14 -15.64
CA THR A 213 -3.22 6.73 -16.02
C THR A 213 -4.38 6.41 -16.96
N THR A 214 -4.05 5.88 -18.13
CA THR A 214 -5.01 5.61 -19.20
C THR A 214 -5.09 4.12 -19.48
N PHE A 215 -6.30 3.60 -19.50
CA PHE A 215 -6.61 2.20 -19.78
C PHE A 215 -7.32 2.10 -21.13
N PHE A 216 -6.88 1.18 -21.97
CA PHE A 216 -7.55 0.82 -23.21
C PHE A 216 -8.09 -0.60 -23.12
N LEU A 217 -9.39 -0.74 -23.37
CA LEU A 217 -10.02 -2.04 -23.47
C LEU A 217 -9.96 -2.53 -24.93
N SER A 218 -9.26 -3.63 -25.15
CA SER A 218 -9.16 -4.29 -26.47
C SER A 218 -9.63 -5.75 -26.40
N PRO A 219 -10.14 -6.34 -27.50
CA PRO A 219 -10.40 -7.78 -27.58
C PRO A 219 -9.19 -8.66 -27.22
N ASP A 220 -7.96 -8.16 -27.44
CA ASP A 220 -6.71 -8.85 -27.11
C ASP A 220 -6.27 -8.67 -25.64
N GLY A 221 -7.10 -8.00 -24.84
CA GLY A 221 -6.88 -7.70 -23.44
C GLY A 221 -6.59 -6.21 -23.20
N MET A 222 -6.60 -5.84 -21.93
CA MET A 222 -6.40 -4.45 -21.52
C MET A 222 -4.95 -3.99 -21.74
N LEU A 223 -4.79 -2.73 -22.10
CA LEU A 223 -3.53 -2.01 -22.10
C LEU A 223 -3.64 -0.86 -21.09
N LEU A 224 -2.67 -0.73 -20.20
CA LEU A 224 -2.51 0.42 -19.32
C LEU A 224 -1.27 1.18 -19.80
N VAL A 225 -1.43 2.49 -19.95
CA VAL A 225 -0.36 3.46 -20.21
C VAL A 225 -0.42 4.50 -19.09
N SER A 226 0.63 4.61 -18.29
CA SER A 226 0.71 5.60 -17.21
C SER A 226 1.97 6.44 -17.38
N PRO A 227 1.89 7.78 -17.31
CA PRO A 227 3.08 8.59 -17.24
C PRO A 227 3.82 8.31 -15.92
N LEU A 228 5.14 8.48 -15.95
CA LEU A 228 6.06 8.39 -14.83
C LEU A 228 7.04 9.56 -14.90
N ALA A 229 7.57 9.94 -13.73
CA ALA A 229 8.56 10.99 -13.59
C ALA A 229 9.74 10.84 -14.57
N GLY A 230 10.23 11.98 -15.07
CA GLY A 230 11.36 12.02 -16.00
C GLY A 230 11.00 11.61 -17.44
N GLY A 231 9.73 11.71 -17.84
CA GLY A 231 9.25 11.46 -19.21
C GLY A 231 9.17 9.98 -19.60
N GLN A 232 9.11 9.09 -18.60
CA GLN A 232 8.93 7.66 -18.81
C GLN A 232 7.43 7.31 -18.84
N HIS A 233 7.11 6.17 -19.45
CA HIS A 233 5.76 5.65 -19.51
C HIS A 233 5.76 4.20 -19.07
N ARG A 234 4.88 3.85 -18.13
CA ARG A 234 4.61 2.48 -17.76
C ARG A 234 3.56 1.88 -18.68
N ILE A 235 3.94 0.77 -19.30
CA ILE A 235 3.07 -0.07 -20.11
C ILE A 235 2.77 -1.35 -19.33
N VAL A 236 1.49 -1.65 -19.14
CA VAL A 236 1.04 -2.92 -18.55
C VAL A 236 0.01 -3.56 -19.45
N ALA A 237 0.25 -4.81 -19.85
CA ALA A 237 -0.68 -5.53 -20.71
C ALA A 237 -0.54 -7.04 -20.55
N PRO A 238 -1.57 -7.85 -20.84
CA PRO A 238 -1.43 -9.30 -20.96
C PRO A 238 -0.31 -9.67 -21.95
N ALA A 239 0.63 -10.49 -21.49
CA ALA A 239 1.78 -10.95 -22.26
C ALA A 239 1.44 -12.22 -23.07
N PRO A 240 1.95 -12.35 -24.30
CA PRO A 240 1.77 -13.55 -25.12
C PRO A 240 2.66 -14.73 -24.65
N GLY A 241 3.75 -14.45 -23.94
CA GLY A 241 4.72 -15.45 -23.48
C GLY A 241 5.44 -15.01 -22.20
N THR A 242 6.39 -15.81 -21.73
CA THR A 242 7.16 -15.56 -20.49
C THR A 242 8.42 -14.72 -20.70
N SER A 243 8.79 -14.44 -21.96
CA SER A 243 9.94 -13.59 -22.27
C SER A 243 9.74 -12.17 -21.75
N LYS A 244 10.85 -11.52 -21.39
CA LYS A 244 10.87 -10.08 -21.12
C LYS A 244 10.49 -9.35 -22.42
N PRO A 245 9.54 -8.40 -22.40
CA PRO A 245 9.14 -7.70 -23.61
C PRO A 245 10.28 -6.84 -24.14
N THR A 246 10.51 -6.91 -25.45
CA THR A 246 11.42 -6.05 -26.20
C THR A 246 10.74 -4.73 -26.57
N ALA A 247 11.51 -3.75 -27.09
CA ALA A 247 10.94 -2.50 -27.58
C ALA A 247 9.85 -2.75 -28.65
N ALA A 248 10.11 -3.66 -29.60
CA ALA A 248 9.15 -4.03 -30.63
C ALA A 248 7.89 -4.69 -30.07
N ASP A 249 8.01 -5.54 -29.04
CA ASP A 249 6.84 -6.12 -28.38
C ASP A 249 5.98 -5.04 -27.73
N VAL A 250 6.58 -4.05 -27.07
CA VAL A 250 5.86 -2.94 -26.44
C VAL A 250 5.21 -2.04 -27.48
N GLU A 251 5.88 -1.71 -28.58
CA GLU A 251 5.29 -0.97 -29.71
C GLU A 251 4.05 -1.70 -30.25
N GLN A 252 4.16 -3.01 -30.48
CA GLN A 252 3.04 -3.81 -30.97
C GLN A 252 1.85 -3.79 -30.00
N LEU A 253 2.10 -3.90 -28.69
CA LEU A 253 1.05 -3.77 -27.67
C LEU A 253 0.34 -2.42 -27.73
N LEU A 254 1.09 -1.32 -27.95
CA LEU A 254 0.54 0.03 -28.08
C LEU A 254 -0.30 0.18 -29.35
N VAL A 255 0.14 -0.36 -30.48
CA VAL A 255 -0.58 -0.31 -31.76
C VAL A 255 -1.85 -1.16 -31.74
N ASP A 256 -1.76 -2.38 -31.22
CA ASP A 256 -2.87 -3.34 -31.22
C ASP A 256 -4.01 -2.92 -30.29
N ARG A 257 -3.67 -2.27 -29.17
CA ARG A 257 -4.62 -2.03 -28.06
C ARG A 257 -4.88 -0.55 -27.79
N GLY A 258 -3.93 0.33 -28.09
CA GLY A 258 -4.02 1.77 -27.88
C GLY A 258 -4.72 2.51 -29.03
N PRO A 259 -4.57 3.85 -29.09
CA PRO A 259 -5.10 4.67 -30.18
C PRO A 259 -4.56 4.22 -31.55
N ARG A 260 -5.33 4.39 -32.62
CA ARG A 260 -4.89 4.05 -33.97
C ARG A 260 -3.88 5.08 -34.46
N THR A 261 -2.60 4.74 -34.36
CA THR A 261 -1.50 5.58 -34.83
C THR A 261 -0.29 4.74 -35.19
N ASP A 262 0.35 5.07 -36.31
CA ASP A 262 1.61 4.46 -36.74
C ASP A 262 2.83 5.25 -36.22
N ALA A 263 2.61 6.30 -35.44
CA ALA A 263 3.65 7.23 -34.99
C ALA A 263 4.34 6.81 -33.68
N VAL A 264 3.81 5.81 -32.96
CA VAL A 264 4.37 5.35 -31.68
C VAL A 264 5.69 4.64 -31.91
N ARG A 265 6.76 5.11 -31.27
CA ARG A 265 8.07 4.45 -31.22
C ARG A 265 8.57 4.37 -29.78
N VAL A 266 9.10 3.22 -29.40
CA VAL A 266 9.79 2.99 -28.14
C VAL A 266 11.27 3.31 -28.35
N MET A 267 11.69 4.46 -27.83
CA MET A 267 13.07 4.94 -27.95
C MET A 267 14.02 4.20 -27.01
N GLU A 268 13.52 3.81 -25.84
CA GLU A 268 14.29 3.12 -24.80
C GLU A 268 13.37 2.21 -23.97
N VAL A 269 13.86 1.03 -23.60
CA VAL A 269 13.26 0.17 -22.56
C VAL A 269 14.10 0.30 -21.29
N VAL A 270 13.63 1.11 -20.35
CA VAL A 270 14.32 1.37 -19.08
C VAL A 270 14.25 0.13 -18.19
N SER A 271 13.06 -0.45 -18.09
CA SER A 271 12.84 -1.70 -17.36
C SER A 271 11.77 -2.53 -18.05
N ALA A 272 11.85 -3.85 -17.92
CA ALA A 272 10.80 -4.73 -18.42
C ALA A 272 10.82 -6.07 -17.69
N SER A 273 9.64 -6.61 -17.42
CA SER A 273 9.47 -7.92 -16.80
C SER A 273 8.15 -8.53 -17.22
N THR A 274 8.10 -9.86 -17.14
CA THR A 274 6.86 -10.61 -17.31
C THR A 274 6.66 -11.47 -16.07
N TYR A 275 5.46 -11.41 -15.50
CA TYR A 275 5.14 -12.25 -14.36
C TYR A 275 3.71 -12.76 -14.44
N ARG A 276 3.47 -13.80 -13.64
CA ARG A 276 2.16 -14.43 -13.53
C ARG A 276 1.34 -13.73 -12.47
N VAL A 277 0.11 -13.37 -12.83
CA VAL A 277 -0.84 -12.81 -11.87
C VAL A 277 -1.27 -13.91 -10.91
N GLN A 278 -1.28 -13.59 -9.63
CA GLN A 278 -1.88 -14.42 -8.59
C GLN A 278 -2.91 -13.57 -7.86
N GLU A 279 -4.04 -14.16 -7.51
CA GLU A 279 -5.13 -13.53 -6.78
C GLU A 279 -5.38 -14.37 -5.52
N ARG A 280 -4.68 -14.05 -4.44
CA ARG A 280 -4.66 -14.89 -3.23
C ARG A 280 -4.69 -14.03 -1.98
N VAL A 281 -5.31 -14.55 -0.94
CA VAL A 281 -5.36 -13.96 0.40
C VAL A 281 -5.01 -15.05 1.39
N ALA A 282 -4.12 -14.75 2.34
CA ALA A 282 -3.74 -15.66 3.39
C ALA A 282 -4.93 -15.89 4.32
N GLU A 283 -5.18 -17.15 4.69
CA GLU A 283 -6.33 -17.53 5.54
C GLU A 283 -6.36 -16.77 6.86
N ARG A 284 -5.17 -16.41 7.36
CA ARG A 284 -4.98 -15.66 8.59
C ARG A 284 -3.85 -14.68 8.40
N PHE A 285 -4.00 -13.49 8.95
CA PHE A 285 -2.94 -12.47 8.95
C PHE A 285 -2.08 -12.54 10.21
N ARG A 286 -2.49 -13.36 11.18
CA ARG A 286 -1.81 -13.61 12.45
C ARG A 286 -1.87 -15.10 12.80
N ALA A 287 -0.77 -15.64 13.31
CA ALA A 287 -0.68 -16.94 13.98
C ALA A 287 0.20 -16.79 15.24
N GLY A 288 -0.45 -16.59 16.40
CA GLY A 288 0.26 -16.32 17.65
C GLY A 288 1.13 -15.05 17.55
N PRO A 289 2.46 -15.14 17.73
CA PRO A 289 3.39 -14.02 17.59
C PRO A 289 3.78 -13.70 16.12
N VAL A 290 3.30 -14.47 15.14
CA VAL A 290 3.65 -14.30 13.72
C VAL A 290 2.57 -13.52 12.98
N PHE A 291 2.98 -12.53 12.18
CA PHE A 291 2.09 -11.67 11.37
C PHE A 291 2.51 -11.66 9.91
N LEU A 292 1.56 -11.40 9.01
CA LEU A 292 1.80 -11.22 7.58
C LEU A 292 1.30 -9.85 7.12
N VAL A 293 2.09 -9.15 6.31
CA VAL A 293 1.81 -7.78 5.83
C VAL A 293 2.11 -7.67 4.33
N GLY A 294 1.24 -6.97 3.59
CA GLY A 294 1.41 -6.75 2.14
C GLY A 294 1.36 -8.04 1.33
N ASP A 295 2.24 -8.17 0.33
CA ASP A 295 2.28 -9.32 -0.60
C ASP A 295 2.47 -10.70 0.07
N ALA A 296 2.98 -10.73 1.30
CA ALA A 296 3.03 -11.95 2.11
C ALA A 296 1.64 -12.41 2.58
N ALA A 297 0.71 -11.47 2.76
CA ALA A 297 -0.65 -11.70 3.21
C ALA A 297 -1.67 -11.70 2.06
N HIS A 298 -1.49 -10.93 1.01
CA HIS A 298 -2.42 -10.88 -0.13
C HIS A 298 -1.72 -10.44 -1.42
N THR A 299 -2.12 -11.00 -2.55
CA THR A 299 -1.60 -10.63 -3.86
C THR A 299 -2.73 -10.59 -4.87
N HIS A 300 -2.65 -9.67 -5.83
CA HIS A 300 -3.70 -9.45 -6.81
C HIS A 300 -3.13 -8.91 -8.12
N SER A 301 -4.02 -8.79 -9.12
CA SER A 301 -3.68 -8.20 -10.41
C SER A 301 -3.13 -6.77 -10.26
N PRO A 302 -2.04 -6.41 -10.97
CA PRO A 302 -1.46 -5.06 -10.92
C PRO A 302 -2.38 -4.00 -11.55
N ALA A 303 -3.41 -4.41 -12.29
CA ALA A 303 -4.32 -3.54 -13.03
C ALA A 303 -4.92 -2.40 -12.20
N GLY A 304 -5.13 -2.58 -10.89
CA GLY A 304 -5.65 -1.53 -10.01
C GLY A 304 -4.58 -0.64 -9.37
N GLY A 305 -3.29 -1.01 -9.38
CA GLY A 305 -2.24 -0.27 -8.69
C GLY A 305 -2.39 -0.24 -7.15
N GLN A 306 -3.19 -1.11 -6.55
CA GLN A 306 -3.59 -1.02 -5.14
C GLN A 306 -2.74 -1.86 -4.17
N GLY A 307 -1.87 -2.75 -4.65
CA GLY A 307 -1.19 -3.74 -3.79
C GLY A 307 -0.20 -3.13 -2.82
N MET A 308 0.75 -2.34 -3.36
CA MET A 308 1.70 -1.56 -2.55
C MET A 308 0.97 -0.65 -1.56
N ASN A 309 -0.07 0.06 -2.02
CA ASN A 309 -0.85 0.99 -1.20
C ASN A 309 -1.58 0.29 -0.04
N THR A 310 -2.10 -0.92 -0.29
CA THR A 310 -2.74 -1.74 0.74
C THR A 310 -1.71 -2.25 1.74
N GLY A 311 -0.54 -2.69 1.28
CA GLY A 311 0.57 -3.12 2.15
C GLY A 311 1.11 -2.01 3.06
N ILE A 312 1.19 -0.77 2.57
CA ILE A 312 1.54 0.41 3.38
C ILE A 312 0.50 0.61 4.50
N GLN A 313 -0.78 0.49 4.17
CA GLN A 313 -1.86 0.62 5.15
C GLN A 313 -1.92 -0.55 6.15
N ASP A 314 -1.58 -1.77 5.72
CA ASP A 314 -1.46 -2.93 6.62
C ASP A 314 -0.34 -2.70 7.65
N ALA A 315 0.82 -2.25 7.18
CA ALA A 315 1.94 -1.90 8.05
C ALA A 315 1.54 -0.81 9.05
N GLY A 316 0.82 0.21 8.59
CA GLY A 316 0.34 1.28 9.47
C GLY A 316 -0.68 0.86 10.50
N ASN A 317 -1.59 -0.06 10.13
CA ASN A 317 -2.54 -0.65 11.07
C ASN A 317 -1.86 -1.49 12.16
N LEU A 318 -0.80 -2.25 11.79
CA LEU A 318 -0.10 -3.13 12.72
C LEU A 318 0.87 -2.37 13.64
N ALA A 319 1.58 -1.36 13.13
CA ALA A 319 2.67 -0.68 13.85
C ALA A 319 2.24 -0.10 15.19
N TRP A 320 1.13 0.65 15.24
CA TRP A 320 0.67 1.28 16.48
C TRP A 320 0.13 0.25 17.48
N LYS A 321 -0.45 -0.86 17.01
CA LYS A 321 -0.94 -1.95 17.86
C LYS A 321 0.22 -2.68 18.52
N LEU A 322 1.29 -2.96 17.77
CA LEU A 322 2.53 -3.51 18.32
C LEU A 322 3.12 -2.59 19.38
N HIS A 323 3.24 -1.28 19.08
CA HIS A 323 3.71 -0.30 20.05
C HIS A 323 2.83 -0.28 21.32
N ALA A 324 1.50 -0.23 21.17
CA ALA A 324 0.59 -0.17 22.32
C ALA A 324 0.70 -1.41 23.22
N VAL A 325 0.85 -2.61 22.65
CA VAL A 325 1.03 -3.84 23.42
C VAL A 325 2.42 -3.92 24.06
N LEU A 326 3.48 -3.59 23.33
CA LEU A 326 4.85 -3.67 23.82
C LEU A 326 5.14 -2.66 24.95
N THR A 327 4.46 -1.51 24.94
CA THR A 327 4.56 -0.48 25.98
C THR A 327 3.56 -0.64 27.12
N GLY A 328 2.67 -1.65 27.06
CA GLY A 328 1.67 -1.91 28.09
C GLY A 328 0.45 -0.97 28.07
N LEU A 329 0.30 -0.14 27.03
CA LEU A 329 -0.86 0.72 26.83
C LEU A 329 -2.12 -0.05 26.41
N ALA A 330 -1.96 -1.26 25.88
CA ALA A 330 -3.05 -2.11 25.44
C ALA A 330 -2.79 -3.59 25.74
N PRO A 331 -3.84 -4.40 25.93
CA PRO A 331 -3.69 -5.84 26.12
C PRO A 331 -3.41 -6.55 24.78
N ALA A 332 -2.85 -7.76 24.84
CA ALA A 332 -2.37 -8.49 23.64
C ALA A 332 -3.48 -8.85 22.63
N GLU A 333 -4.73 -8.87 23.07
CA GLU A 333 -5.94 -9.08 22.28
C GLU A 333 -6.14 -7.98 21.23
N LEU A 334 -5.60 -6.77 21.46
CA LEU A 334 -5.62 -5.69 20.47
C LEU A 334 -5.00 -6.15 19.14
N LEU A 335 -3.95 -6.97 19.18
CA LEU A 335 -3.27 -7.45 17.99
C LEU A 335 -4.13 -8.38 17.13
N ASP A 336 -5.19 -8.98 17.67
CA ASP A 336 -6.12 -9.79 16.87
C ASP A 336 -6.94 -8.93 15.91
N THR A 337 -7.22 -7.69 16.30
CA THR A 337 -7.97 -6.75 15.46
C THR A 337 -7.24 -6.43 14.16
N TYR A 338 -5.91 -6.63 14.08
CA TYR A 338 -5.19 -6.52 12.81
C TYR A 338 -5.79 -7.43 11.73
N HIS A 339 -6.03 -8.69 12.06
CA HIS A 339 -6.68 -9.62 11.13
C HIS A 339 -8.12 -9.21 10.85
N HIS A 340 -8.91 -8.92 11.89
CA HIS A 340 -10.32 -8.56 11.74
C HIS A 340 -10.53 -7.30 10.89
N GLU A 341 -9.62 -6.33 10.95
CA GLU A 341 -9.70 -5.09 10.20
C GLU A 341 -9.12 -5.21 8.78
N ARG A 342 -7.97 -5.89 8.61
CA ARG A 342 -7.22 -5.86 7.35
C ARG A 342 -7.51 -7.03 6.41
N HIS A 343 -7.90 -8.19 6.95
CA HIS A 343 -8.24 -9.33 6.10
C HIS A 343 -9.49 -9.08 5.22
N PRO A 344 -10.61 -8.51 5.74
CA PRO A 344 -11.76 -8.18 4.90
C PRO A 344 -11.43 -7.15 3.82
N VAL A 345 -10.57 -6.17 4.12
CA VAL A 345 -10.09 -5.18 3.15
C VAL A 345 -9.34 -5.85 2.00
N ALA A 346 -8.39 -6.73 2.31
CA ALA A 346 -7.63 -7.47 1.31
C ALA A 346 -8.54 -8.39 0.46
N ALA A 347 -9.47 -9.11 1.09
CA ALA A 347 -10.44 -9.95 0.40
C ALA A 347 -11.35 -9.15 -0.54
N GLY A 348 -11.87 -8.00 -0.08
CA GLY A 348 -12.68 -7.11 -0.90
C GLY A 348 -11.92 -6.55 -2.10
N LEU A 349 -10.64 -6.18 -1.91
CA LEU A 349 -9.77 -5.71 -2.97
C LEU A 349 -9.50 -6.79 -4.04
N VAL A 350 -9.15 -8.01 -3.62
CA VAL A 350 -8.95 -9.13 -4.54
C VAL A 350 -10.24 -9.42 -5.32
N GLY A 351 -11.40 -9.43 -4.64
CA GLY A 351 -12.70 -9.59 -5.29
C GLY A 351 -12.98 -8.51 -6.34
N PHE A 352 -12.78 -7.24 -6.00
CA PHE A 352 -12.98 -6.11 -6.91
C PHE A 352 -12.07 -6.18 -8.13
N THR A 353 -10.76 -6.37 -7.91
CA THR A 353 -9.77 -6.44 -9.01
C THR A 353 -9.98 -7.65 -9.92
N SER A 354 -10.38 -8.80 -9.37
CA SER A 354 -10.72 -10.00 -10.15
C SER A 354 -11.92 -9.77 -11.07
N GLN A 355 -12.99 -9.13 -10.57
CA GLN A 355 -14.16 -8.80 -11.38
C GLN A 355 -13.83 -7.79 -12.48
N PHE A 356 -13.03 -6.77 -12.15
CA PHE A 356 -12.54 -5.81 -13.14
C PHE A 356 -11.69 -6.49 -14.23
N ALA A 357 -10.77 -7.38 -13.85
CA ALA A 357 -9.94 -8.13 -14.78
C ALA A 357 -10.78 -9.04 -15.71
N LYS A 358 -11.80 -9.73 -15.18
CA LYS A 358 -12.74 -10.53 -15.98
C LYS A 358 -13.51 -9.68 -16.99
N LEU A 359 -14.01 -8.52 -16.58
CA LEU A 359 -14.66 -7.57 -17.47
C LEU A 359 -13.70 -7.06 -18.56
N ALA A 360 -12.47 -6.71 -18.18
CA ALA A 360 -11.47 -6.18 -19.10
C ALA A 360 -10.96 -7.21 -20.12
N THR A 361 -10.98 -8.50 -19.77
CA THR A 361 -10.48 -9.60 -20.61
C THR A 361 -11.55 -10.28 -21.48
N LEU A 362 -12.77 -9.74 -21.54
CA LEU A 362 -13.79 -10.20 -22.48
C LEU A 362 -13.28 -10.07 -23.93
N ARG A 363 -13.12 -11.21 -24.62
CA ARG A 363 -12.58 -11.29 -25.98
C ARG A 363 -13.63 -11.27 -27.08
N SER A 364 -14.89 -11.62 -26.77
CA SER A 364 -15.94 -11.71 -27.80
C SER A 364 -16.25 -10.32 -28.36
N PRO A 365 -16.20 -10.11 -29.70
CA PRO A 365 -16.41 -8.77 -30.27
C PRO A 365 -17.77 -8.16 -29.90
N ALA A 366 -18.83 -8.98 -29.89
CA ALA A 366 -20.17 -8.55 -29.49
C ALA A 366 -20.24 -8.24 -27.98
N GLY A 367 -19.65 -9.09 -27.13
CA GLY A 367 -19.61 -8.87 -25.68
C GLY A 367 -18.79 -7.63 -25.30
N SER A 368 -17.67 -7.37 -25.98
CA SER A 368 -16.85 -6.17 -25.76
C SER A 368 -17.61 -4.90 -26.13
N ARG A 369 -18.36 -4.89 -27.24
CA ARG A 369 -19.22 -3.75 -27.61
C ARG A 369 -20.33 -3.50 -26.60
N LEU A 370 -21.00 -4.56 -26.15
CA LEU A 370 -22.04 -4.46 -25.12
C LEU A 370 -21.45 -3.92 -23.81
N ARG A 371 -20.35 -4.51 -23.33
CA ARG A 371 -19.62 -4.05 -22.14
C ARG A 371 -19.26 -2.57 -22.26
N ASN A 372 -18.66 -2.15 -23.38
CA ASN A 372 -18.21 -0.77 -23.56
C ASN A 372 -19.40 0.22 -23.55
N ASN A 373 -20.54 -0.15 -24.14
CA ASN A 373 -21.75 0.66 -24.09
C ASN A 373 -22.36 0.72 -22.69
N VAL A 374 -22.38 -0.39 -21.95
CA VAL A 374 -22.84 -0.44 -20.55
C VAL A 374 -21.94 0.42 -19.66
N LEU A 375 -20.62 0.34 -19.82
CA LEU A 375 -19.67 1.15 -19.06
C LEU A 375 -19.85 2.65 -19.34
N ALA A 376 -20.01 3.03 -20.61
CA ALA A 376 -20.26 4.42 -20.99
C ALA A 376 -21.60 4.96 -20.44
N ALA A 377 -22.64 4.13 -20.42
CA ALA A 377 -23.92 4.49 -19.82
C ALA A 377 -23.82 4.61 -18.29
N ALA A 378 -23.15 3.65 -17.63
CA ALA A 378 -22.91 3.68 -16.19
C ALA A 378 -22.07 4.89 -15.76
N ALA A 379 -21.07 5.28 -16.55
CA ALA A 379 -20.27 6.49 -16.33
C ALA A 379 -21.10 7.78 -16.32
N SER A 380 -22.27 7.77 -16.97
CA SER A 380 -23.20 8.91 -16.99
C SER A 380 -24.20 8.89 -15.82
N ALA A 381 -24.23 7.81 -15.04
CA ALA A 381 -25.11 7.69 -13.89
C ALA A 381 -24.58 8.53 -12.71
N PRO A 382 -25.44 9.32 -12.02
CA PRO A 382 -25.04 10.09 -10.86
C PRO A 382 -24.34 9.22 -9.80
N GLY A 383 -23.18 9.67 -9.32
CA GLY A 383 -22.42 9.01 -8.25
C GLY A 383 -21.58 7.79 -8.67
N PHE A 384 -21.68 7.29 -9.91
CA PHE A 384 -20.85 6.15 -10.35
C PHE A 384 -19.36 6.52 -10.40
N THR A 385 -19.03 7.68 -10.97
CA THR A 385 -17.66 8.20 -11.04
C THR A 385 -17.09 8.44 -9.65
N ASP A 386 -17.89 8.99 -8.73
CA ASP A 386 -17.48 9.26 -7.36
C ASP A 386 -17.26 7.95 -6.59
N TRP A 387 -18.11 6.96 -6.80
CA TRP A 387 -17.96 5.64 -6.21
C TRP A 387 -16.64 4.98 -6.67
N ILE A 388 -16.35 4.96 -7.96
CA ILE A 388 -15.16 4.27 -8.48
C ILE A 388 -13.86 5.02 -8.13
N THR A 389 -13.86 6.36 -8.12
CA THR A 389 -12.70 7.16 -7.69
C THR A 389 -12.40 6.94 -6.21
N THR A 390 -13.43 6.93 -5.36
CA THR A 390 -13.27 6.67 -3.92
C THR A 390 -12.74 5.26 -3.66
N LYS A 391 -13.24 4.25 -4.39
CA LYS A 391 -12.76 2.87 -4.31
C LYS A 391 -11.29 2.74 -4.71
N LEU A 392 -10.88 3.41 -5.78
CA LEU A 392 -9.51 3.35 -6.29
C LEU A 392 -8.53 4.15 -5.43
N SER A 393 -8.96 5.30 -4.88
CA SER A 393 -8.18 6.10 -3.93
C SER A 393 -8.06 5.45 -2.54
N GLN A 394 -8.86 4.40 -2.28
CA GLN A 394 -8.92 3.65 -1.03
C GLN A 394 -9.37 4.50 0.17
N LEU A 395 -10.08 5.60 -0.08
CA LEU A 395 -10.57 6.51 0.96
C LEU A 395 -11.85 6.00 1.64
N ASP A 396 -12.56 5.06 1.02
CA ASP A 396 -13.76 4.42 1.56
C ASP A 396 -13.46 3.22 2.48
N LEU A 397 -12.18 2.89 2.68
CA LEU A 397 -11.79 1.85 3.61
C LEU A 397 -12.16 2.27 5.04
N GLY A 398 -12.84 1.37 5.75
CA GLY A 398 -13.25 1.52 7.13
C GLY A 398 -13.38 0.16 7.80
N TYR A 399 -13.46 0.18 9.12
CA TYR A 399 -13.52 -0.99 10.00
C TYR A 399 -14.89 -1.17 10.65
N THR A 400 -15.88 -0.35 10.28
CA THR A 400 -17.27 -0.45 10.77
C THR A 400 -18.15 -1.22 9.80
N GLN A 401 -19.08 -2.00 10.37
CA GLN A 401 -20.20 -2.62 9.65
C GLN A 401 -21.51 -1.86 9.86
N GLU A 402 -21.50 -0.78 10.65
CA GLU A 402 -22.70 0.00 10.95
C GLU A 402 -23.18 0.78 9.71
N PRO A 403 -24.50 0.82 9.45
CA PRO A 403 -25.08 1.59 8.36
C PRO A 403 -24.73 3.08 8.46
N ASP A 404 -24.66 3.76 7.32
CA ASP A 404 -24.43 5.20 7.31
C ASP A 404 -25.65 5.97 7.81
N SER A 405 -25.51 6.59 8.97
CA SER A 405 -26.51 7.46 9.59
C SER A 405 -26.19 8.95 9.45
N GLY A 406 -25.10 9.31 8.76
CA GLY A 406 -24.59 10.68 8.67
C GLY A 406 -23.81 11.16 9.91
N ALA A 407 -23.67 10.32 10.94
CA ALA A 407 -22.86 10.61 12.13
C ALA A 407 -21.45 9.97 12.03
N PRO A 408 -20.43 10.52 12.73
CA PRO A 408 -19.12 9.89 12.84
C PRO A 408 -19.21 8.49 13.45
N ARG A 409 -18.66 7.46 12.78
CA ARG A 409 -18.69 6.08 13.26
C ARG A 409 -17.31 5.56 13.60
N VAL A 410 -17.18 4.87 14.73
CA VAL A 410 -15.93 4.22 15.14
C VAL A 410 -15.46 3.28 14.04
N GLY A 411 -14.17 3.30 13.73
CA GLY A 411 -13.59 2.53 12.63
C GLY A 411 -13.65 3.20 11.26
N GLN A 412 -14.28 4.37 11.10
CA GLN A 412 -14.18 5.12 9.85
C GLN A 412 -12.89 5.92 9.75
N ARG A 413 -12.38 6.09 8.53
CA ARG A 413 -11.30 7.04 8.25
C ARG A 413 -11.73 8.45 8.66
N VAL A 414 -10.85 9.16 9.38
CA VAL A 414 -10.99 10.59 9.63
C VAL A 414 -10.16 11.36 8.60
N PRO A 415 -10.76 12.23 7.78
CA PRO A 415 -10.02 13.01 6.78
C PRO A 415 -9.00 13.94 7.46
N PRO A 416 -7.74 14.02 6.99
CA PRO A 416 -6.75 14.94 7.56
C PRO A 416 -7.17 16.42 7.50
N GLY A 417 -7.98 16.80 6.51
CA GLY A 417 -8.57 18.13 6.42
C GLY A 417 -9.61 18.43 7.53
N SER A 418 -10.21 17.39 8.11
CA SER A 418 -11.12 17.51 9.25
C SER A 418 -10.38 17.52 10.59
N VAL A 419 -9.40 16.63 10.75
CA VAL A 419 -8.54 16.56 11.95
C VAL A 419 -7.09 16.47 11.50
N PRO A 420 -6.27 17.50 11.74
CA PRO A 420 -4.87 17.49 11.37
C PRO A 420 -4.11 16.30 11.97
N SER A 421 -3.25 15.69 11.18
CA SER A 421 -2.38 14.61 11.63
C SER A 421 -1.41 15.09 12.72
N ALA A 422 -1.17 14.25 13.72
CA ALA A 422 -0.15 14.45 14.75
C ALA A 422 0.90 13.32 14.74
N GLY A 423 1.26 12.88 13.53
CA GLY A 423 2.16 11.74 13.33
C GLY A 423 1.49 10.42 13.73
N LEU A 424 2.16 9.63 14.57
CA LEU A 424 1.69 8.34 15.07
C LEU A 424 1.16 8.40 16.50
N ARG A 425 0.81 9.59 17.00
CA ARG A 425 0.11 9.74 18.28
C ARG A 425 -1.39 9.55 18.09
N TRP A 426 -2.06 9.18 19.18
CA TRP A 426 -3.52 9.39 19.26
C TRP A 426 -3.82 10.87 19.11
N THR A 427 -4.95 11.22 18.50
CA THR A 427 -5.35 12.62 18.34
C THR A 427 -6.72 12.85 18.98
N LEU A 428 -6.76 13.69 20.02
CA LEU A 428 -7.98 14.24 20.60
C LEU A 428 -8.33 15.53 19.86
N ALA A 429 -9.35 15.47 19.01
CA ALA A 429 -9.89 16.65 18.34
C ALA A 429 -11.00 17.26 19.21
N VAL A 430 -10.86 18.53 19.60
CA VAL A 430 -11.78 19.25 20.48
C VAL A 430 -12.46 20.39 19.70
N PRO A 431 -13.79 20.55 19.79
CA PRO A 431 -14.48 21.68 19.17
C PRO A 431 -14.01 23.04 19.71
N GLY A 432 -13.89 24.02 18.83
CA GLY A 432 -13.60 25.41 19.17
C GLY A 432 -12.17 25.84 18.85
N ASP A 433 -11.75 26.96 19.45
CA ASP A 433 -10.41 27.52 19.31
C ASP A 433 -9.55 27.22 20.53
N GLY A 434 -8.29 26.93 20.28
CA GLY A 434 -7.29 26.73 21.30
C GLY A 434 -5.95 26.31 20.69
N ASP A 435 -4.88 26.51 21.45
CA ASP A 435 -3.56 26.13 21.01
C ASP A 435 -3.39 24.59 21.02
N PRO A 436 -2.68 24.02 20.04
CA PRO A 436 -2.37 22.59 20.05
C PRO A 436 -1.51 22.25 21.29
N ARG A 437 -1.79 21.09 21.89
CA ARG A 437 -1.01 20.57 23.02
C ARG A 437 -0.61 19.13 22.76
N ASP A 438 0.68 18.85 22.80
CA ASP A 438 1.21 17.51 22.57
C ASP A 438 1.65 16.88 23.89
N HIS A 439 1.11 15.69 24.18
CA HIS A 439 1.60 14.77 25.20
C HIS A 439 2.33 13.62 24.49
N ASP A 440 3.01 12.77 25.27
CA ASP A 440 3.85 11.69 24.72
C ASP A 440 3.08 10.78 23.75
N VAL A 441 1.89 10.31 24.16
CA VAL A 441 1.05 9.37 23.40
C VAL A 441 -0.18 9.99 22.74
N LEU A 442 -0.56 11.22 23.13
CA LEU A 442 -1.80 11.90 22.73
C LEU A 442 -1.52 13.35 22.32
N ALA A 443 -2.03 13.75 21.17
CA ALA A 443 -2.01 15.12 20.69
C ALA A 443 -3.41 15.72 20.77
N VAL A 444 -3.54 16.93 21.32
CA VAL A 444 -4.79 17.69 21.39
C VAL A 444 -4.82 18.72 20.27
N ARG A 445 -5.88 18.72 19.47
CA ARG A 445 -6.09 19.64 18.35
C ARG A 445 -7.45 20.31 18.48
N HIS A 446 -7.48 21.63 18.44
CA HIS A 446 -8.72 22.39 18.43
C HIS A 446 -9.21 22.58 16.99
N VAL A 447 -10.47 22.24 16.72
CA VAL A 447 -11.06 22.26 15.38
C VAL A 447 -12.36 23.04 15.40
N HIS A 448 -12.37 24.15 14.68
CA HIS A 448 -13.40 25.18 14.77
C HIS A 448 -14.81 24.72 14.34
N ARG A 449 -14.90 23.84 13.34
CA ARG A 449 -16.18 23.32 12.78
C ARG A 449 -16.47 21.87 13.15
N LEU A 450 -15.90 21.39 14.26
CA LEU A 450 -16.08 20.01 14.70
C LEU A 450 -17.39 19.86 15.50
N PRO A 451 -18.31 18.95 15.13
CA PRO A 451 -19.62 18.84 15.78
C PRO A 451 -19.56 18.27 17.20
N ALA A 452 -18.55 17.45 17.50
CA ALA A 452 -18.30 16.86 18.80
C ALA A 452 -16.82 16.50 18.91
N SER A 453 -16.32 16.31 20.13
CA SER A 453 -14.97 15.79 20.35
C SER A 453 -14.78 14.42 19.71
N LEU A 454 -13.64 14.21 19.05
CA LEU A 454 -13.29 12.95 18.41
C LEU A 454 -11.98 12.43 18.99
N LEU A 455 -11.87 11.12 19.16
CA LEU A 455 -10.61 10.45 19.39
C LEU A 455 -10.22 9.68 18.14
N VAL A 456 -9.04 9.98 17.60
CA VAL A 456 -8.51 9.39 16.37
C VAL A 456 -7.30 8.53 16.70
N ARG A 457 -7.28 7.32 16.16
CA ARG A 457 -6.17 6.38 16.27
C ARG A 457 -4.91 6.89 15.55
N PRO A 458 -3.72 6.39 15.91
CA PRO A 458 -2.47 6.67 15.20
C PRO A 458 -2.51 6.43 13.68
N ASP A 459 -3.31 5.49 13.20
CA ASP A 459 -3.50 5.18 11.77
C ASP A 459 -4.56 6.05 11.06
N GLY A 460 -5.18 6.98 11.79
CA GLY A 460 -6.12 7.96 11.23
C GLY A 460 -7.58 7.49 11.16
N TYR A 461 -7.93 6.43 11.90
CA TYR A 461 -9.31 5.95 12.00
C TYR A 461 -9.95 6.40 13.32
N LEU A 462 -11.26 6.64 13.31
CA LEU A 462 -12.00 7.08 14.48
C LEU A 462 -12.03 5.97 15.53
N ALA A 463 -11.70 6.29 16.78
CA ALA A 463 -11.78 5.40 17.93
C ALA A 463 -13.02 5.68 18.79
N GLY A 464 -13.44 6.95 18.84
CA GLY A 464 -14.58 7.39 19.61
C GLY A 464 -15.05 8.78 19.18
N HIS A 465 -16.32 9.06 19.37
CA HIS A 465 -16.91 10.38 19.23
C HIS A 465 -17.59 10.80 20.54
N SER A 466 -17.76 12.10 20.75
CA SER A 466 -18.29 12.66 22.00
C SER A 466 -17.49 12.23 23.23
N VAL A 467 -16.17 12.10 23.07
CA VAL A 467 -15.21 11.72 24.11
C VAL A 467 -14.93 12.88 25.08
N PRO A 468 -14.33 12.63 26.27
CA PRO A 468 -13.88 13.72 27.13
C PRO A 468 -12.96 14.72 26.40
N THR A 469 -13.02 16.00 26.78
CA THR A 469 -12.28 17.08 26.11
C THR A 469 -10.93 17.37 26.75
N THR A 470 -10.56 16.66 27.82
CA THR A 470 -9.25 16.79 28.47
C THR A 470 -8.38 15.59 28.13
N ALA A 471 -7.07 15.83 27.99
CA ALA A 471 -6.11 14.77 27.73
C ALA A 471 -6.07 13.73 28.86
N ALA A 472 -6.13 14.17 30.12
CA ALA A 472 -6.09 13.26 31.28
C ALA A 472 -7.26 12.27 31.27
N ASP A 473 -8.49 12.75 31.09
CA ASP A 473 -9.68 11.89 31.09
C ASP A 473 -9.67 10.90 29.91
N VAL A 474 -9.14 11.31 28.76
CA VAL A 474 -9.01 10.43 27.58
C VAL A 474 -7.94 9.39 27.79
N LEU A 475 -6.80 9.74 28.39
CA LEU A 475 -5.71 8.80 28.65
C LEU A 475 -6.12 7.73 29.66
N ASP A 476 -6.81 8.10 30.74
CA ASP A 476 -7.32 7.17 31.75
C ASP A 476 -8.33 6.17 31.16
N ARG A 477 -9.02 6.57 30.09
CA ARG A 477 -10.05 5.78 29.39
C ARG A 477 -9.59 5.23 28.05
N LEU A 478 -8.31 5.36 27.70
CA LEU A 478 -7.79 4.91 26.40
C LEU A 478 -8.13 3.43 26.12
N PRO A 479 -8.10 2.51 27.11
CA PRO A 479 -8.54 1.12 26.91
C PRO A 479 -9.99 0.97 26.43
N ASP A 480 -10.90 1.89 26.81
CA ASP A 480 -12.32 1.86 26.40
C ASP A 480 -12.49 2.11 24.89
N TYR A 481 -11.50 2.73 24.25
CA TYR A 481 -11.53 3.13 22.84
C TYR A 481 -10.72 2.20 21.92
N LEU A 482 -10.15 1.13 22.48
CA LEU A 482 -9.46 0.13 21.69
C LEU A 482 -10.47 -0.66 20.84
N PRO A 483 -10.15 -0.98 19.58
CA PRO A 483 -11.00 -1.86 18.80
C PRO A 483 -11.11 -3.23 19.49
N THR A 484 -12.31 -3.78 19.47
CA THR A 484 -12.59 -5.15 19.95
C THR A 484 -12.86 -6.08 18.77
N ARG A 485 -12.81 -7.39 19.03
CA ARG A 485 -13.13 -8.42 18.01
C ARG A 485 -14.58 -8.39 17.57
#